data_AF-A0A950J454-F1
#
_entry.id   AF-A0A950J454-F1
#
_cell.length_a   1.000
_cell.length_b   1.000
_cell.length_c   1.000
_cell.angle_alpha   90.00
_cell.angle_beta   90.00
_cell.angle_gamma   90.00
#
_symmetry.space_group_name_H-M   'P 1'
#
loop_
_entity.id
_entity.type
_entity.pdbx_description
1 polymer ?
#
loop_
_entity_poly.entity_id
_entity_poly.type
_entity_poly.pdbx_seq_one_letter_code
_entity_poly.pdbx_strand_id
1 'polypeptide(L)'
;MERKRRGPGRPRDIRLDDRIVAATLRLISERGLSGMAMDEVAQRSGVSKATIYQRWSSKDALCIDAIRRVELHLPILKSADPKKNCITL
;
A
#
# COMPACT_ATOMS: atom_id res chain seq x y z
N MET A 1 5.83 12.55 40.96
CA MET A 1 6.12 12.88 39.54
C MET A 1 6.61 11.62 38.85
N GLU A 2 5.72 10.79 38.31
CA GLU A 2 6.11 9.56 37.62
C GLU A 2 6.10 9.81 36.11
N ARG A 3 7.29 10.01 35.52
CA ARG A 3 7.45 10.05 34.07
C ARG A 3 7.37 8.62 33.54
N LYS A 4 6.17 8.22 33.12
CA LYS A 4 5.91 6.98 32.39
C LYS A 4 6.80 6.94 31.15
N ARG A 5 7.92 6.22 31.22
CA ARG A 5 8.82 5.97 30.08
C ARG A 5 7.98 5.28 29.00
N ARG A 6 7.72 5.99 27.91
CA ARG A 6 7.07 5.43 26.72
C ARG A 6 8.03 4.38 26.16
N GLY A 7 7.74 3.10 26.42
CA GLY A 7 8.49 1.98 25.85
C GLY A 7 8.55 2.08 24.33
N PRO A 8 9.51 1.38 23.68
CA PRO A 8 9.67 1.42 22.23
C PRO A 8 8.31 1.14 21.57
N GLY A 9 7.89 2.04 20.68
CA GLY A 9 6.55 2.06 20.12
C GLY A 9 6.10 0.67 19.67
N ARG A 10 4.85 0.32 20.04
CA ARG A 10 4.16 -0.94 19.70
C ARG A 10 4.69 -1.50 18.38
N PRO A 11 5.12 -2.78 18.33
CA PRO A 11 5.62 -3.40 17.11
C PRO A 11 4.71 -3.04 15.94
N ARG A 12 5.29 -2.58 14.81
CA ARG A 12 4.54 -2.32 13.58
C ARG A 12 3.66 -3.54 13.34
N ASP A 13 2.33 -3.35 13.36
CA ASP A 13 1.39 -4.44 13.04
C ASP A 13 1.61 -4.88 11.59
N ILE A 14 2.56 -5.81 11.39
CA ILE A 14 2.95 -6.35 10.07
C ILE A 14 1.71 -6.94 9.37
N ARG A 15 0.82 -7.57 10.15
CA ARG A 15 -0.46 -8.11 9.67
C ARG A 15 -1.42 -7.06 9.11
N LEU A 16 -1.32 -5.81 9.57
CA LEU A 16 -2.13 -4.72 9.04
C LEU A 16 -1.54 -4.23 7.71
N ASP A 17 -0.22 -4.09 7.65
CA ASP A 17 0.47 -3.69 6.43
C ASP A 17 0.28 -4.71 5.31
N ASP A 18 0.39 -6.00 5.63
CA ASP A 18 0.21 -7.08 4.66
C ASP A 18 -1.21 -7.11 4.08
N ARG A 19 -2.23 -6.82 4.91
CA ARG A 19 -3.62 -6.71 4.42
C ARG A 19 -3.81 -5.56 3.46
N ILE A 20 -3.23 -4.39 3.77
CA ILE A 20 -3.32 -3.20 2.91
C ILE A 20 -2.57 -3.44 1.60
N VAL A 21 -1.37 -4.01 1.67
CA VAL A 21 -0.56 -4.37 0.50
C VAL A 21 -1.28 -5.39 -0.37
N ALA A 22 -1.81 -6.47 0.21
CA ALA A 22 -2.54 -7.49 -0.55
C ALA A 22 -3.77 -6.92 -1.24
N ALA A 23 -4.54 -6.05 -0.57
CA ALA A 23 -5.68 -5.36 -1.17
C ALA A 23 -5.25 -4.44 -2.32
N THR A 24 -4.15 -3.72 -2.15
CA THR A 24 -3.56 -2.83 -3.16
C THR A 24 -3.13 -3.60 -4.39
N LEU A 25 -2.41 -4.70 -4.22
CA LEU A 25 -1.94 -5.55 -5.32
C LEU A 25 -3.10 -6.12 -6.13
N ARG A 26 -4.16 -6.61 -5.48
CA ARG A 26 -5.36 -7.08 -6.19
C ARG A 26 -5.99 -5.98 -7.04
N LEU A 27 -6.12 -4.78 -6.49
CA LEU A 27 -6.68 -3.65 -7.23
C LEU A 27 -5.82 -3.25 -8.43
N ILE A 28 -4.50 -3.24 -8.26
CA ILE A 28 -3.56 -2.98 -9.35
C ILE A 28 -3.67 -4.06 -10.42
N SER A 29 -3.77 -5.35 -10.05
CA SER A 29 -3.94 -6.44 -11.01
C SER A 29 -5.27 -6.38 -11.77
N GLU A 30 -6.35 -5.92 -11.13
CA GLU A 30 -7.68 -5.83 -11.76
C GLU A 30 -7.83 -4.62 -12.69
N ARG A 31 -7.27 -3.46 -12.32
CA ARG A 31 -7.62 -2.16 -12.94
C ARG A 31 -6.41 -1.27 -13.28
N GLY A 32 -5.20 -1.71 -12.95
CA GLY A 32 -3.98 -0.92 -13.05
C GLY A 32 -3.84 0.16 -11.97
N LEU A 33 -2.69 0.82 -11.93
CA LEU A 33 -2.36 1.86 -10.94
C LEU A 33 -3.30 3.08 -10.98
N SER A 34 -3.78 3.44 -12.18
CA SER A 34 -4.65 4.60 -12.37
C SER A 34 -6.09 4.34 -11.96
N GLY A 35 -6.58 3.10 -12.11
CA GLY A 35 -7.93 2.69 -11.71
C GLY A 35 -8.08 2.37 -10.22
N MET A 36 -7.00 2.43 -9.45
CA MET A 36 -6.98 2.17 -8.01
C MET A 36 -7.39 3.42 -7.22
N ALA A 37 -8.36 3.25 -6.30
CA ALA A 37 -8.80 4.26 -5.36
C ALA A 37 -8.48 3.88 -3.91
N MET A 38 -8.07 4.86 -3.09
CA MET A 38 -7.72 4.65 -1.67
C MET A 38 -8.94 4.23 -0.81
N ASP A 39 -10.15 4.65 -1.19
CA ASP A 39 -11.41 4.15 -0.61
C ASP A 39 -11.54 2.64 -0.72
N GLU A 40 -11.31 2.12 -1.92
CA GLU A 40 -11.49 0.70 -2.22
C GLU A 40 -10.41 -0.14 -1.53
N VAL A 41 -9.19 0.39 -1.42
CA VAL A 41 -8.13 -0.23 -0.62
C VAL A 41 -8.56 -0.34 0.84
N ALA A 42 -9.05 0.76 1.43
CA ALA A 42 -9.53 0.80 2.81
C ALA A 42 -10.66 -0.23 3.03
N GLN A 43 -11.63 -0.24 2.12
CA GLN A 43 -12.76 -1.18 2.17
C GLN A 43 -12.31 -2.65 2.08
N ARG A 44 -11.44 -2.99 1.13
CA ARG A 44 -10.94 -4.37 0.95
C ARG A 44 -10.00 -4.84 2.04
N SER A 45 -9.20 -3.94 2.59
CA SER A 45 -8.27 -4.25 3.69
C SER A 45 -8.93 -4.24 5.08
N GLY A 46 -10.13 -3.67 5.18
CA GLY A 46 -10.87 -3.53 6.43
C GLY A 46 -10.22 -2.54 7.39
N VAL A 47 -9.47 -1.56 6.87
CA VAL A 47 -8.85 -0.50 7.66
C VAL A 47 -9.39 0.87 7.27
N SER A 48 -9.25 1.85 8.16
CA SER A 48 -9.62 3.23 7.83
C SER A 48 -8.59 3.84 6.87
N LYS A 49 -9.04 4.76 6.00
CA LYS A 49 -8.13 5.57 5.17
C LYS A 49 -7.09 6.31 6.00
N ALA A 50 -7.48 6.83 7.17
CA ALA A 50 -6.57 7.55 8.06
C ALA A 50 -5.39 6.65 8.49
N THR A 51 -5.65 5.37 8.76
CA THR A 51 -4.62 4.38 9.08
C THR A 51 -3.67 4.15 7.89
N ILE A 52 -4.20 4.14 6.66
CA ILE A 52 -3.37 4.01 5.45
C ILE A 52 -2.48 5.26 5.32
N TYR A 53 -3.04 6.47 5.40
CA TYR A 53 -2.27 7.71 5.26
C TYR A 53 -1.25 7.96 6.39
N GLN A 54 -1.49 7.45 7.60
CA GLN A 54 -0.51 7.49 8.70
C GLN A 54 0.73 6.64 8.41
N ARG A 55 0.61 5.63 7.55
CA ARG A 55 1.70 4.69 7.22
C ARG A 55 2.35 5.01 5.88
N TRP A 56 1.57 5.43 4.89
CA TRP A 56 2.05 5.85 3.57
C TRP A 56 1.59 7.26 3.28
N SER A 57 2.56 8.15 3.07
CA SER A 57 2.30 9.58 2.84
C SER A 57 1.55 9.87 1.54
N SER A 58 1.50 8.93 0.61
CA SER A 58 0.81 9.09 -0.69
C SER A 58 0.34 7.75 -1.26
N LYS A 59 -0.54 7.82 -2.27
CA LYS A 59 -0.96 6.66 -3.05
C LYS A 59 0.25 5.97 -3.71
N ASP A 60 1.14 6.75 -4.30
CA ASP A 60 2.36 6.23 -4.94
C ASP A 60 3.28 5.53 -3.95
N ALA A 61 3.44 6.07 -2.74
CA ALA A 61 4.24 5.42 -1.70
C ALA A 61 3.68 4.04 -1.33
N LEU A 62 2.36 3.90 -1.27
CA LEU A 62 1.70 2.62 -1.04
C LEU A 62 1.89 1.65 -2.22
N CYS A 63 1.73 2.14 -3.46
CA CYS A 63 1.96 1.33 -4.66
C CYS A 63 3.40 0.81 -4.74
N ILE A 64 4.38 1.69 -4.49
CA ILE A 64 5.80 1.34 -4.50
C ILE A 64 6.11 0.30 -3.42
N ASP A 65 5.60 0.47 -2.19
CA ASP A 65 5.80 -0.51 -1.11
C ASP A 65 5.16 -1.86 -1.46
N ALA A 66 3.95 -1.82 -2.04
CA ALA A 66 3.24 -3.04 -2.44
C ALA A 66 3.99 -3.81 -3.54
N ILE A 67 4.46 -3.12 -4.58
CA ILE A 67 5.25 -3.73 -5.67
C ILE A 67 6.58 -4.28 -5.12
N ARG A 68 7.29 -3.50 -4.30
CA ARG A 68 8.55 -3.91 -3.67
C ARG A 68 8.39 -5.20 -2.85
N ARG A 69 7.27 -5.36 -2.13
CA ARG A 69 7.00 -6.58 -1.35
C ARG A 69 6.73 -7.81 -2.22
N VAL A 70 6.20 -7.65 -3.43
CA VAL A 70 6.03 -8.77 -4.39
C VAL A 70 7.36 -9.14 -5.03
N GLU A 71 8.17 -8.15 -5.40
CA GLU A 71 9.47 -8.37 -6.04
C GLU A 71 10.43 -9.15 -5.13
N LEU A 72 10.31 -8.95 -3.81
CA LEU A 72 11.02 -9.75 -2.80
C LEU A 72 10.56 -11.21 -2.71
N HIS A 73 9.40 -11.56 -3.28
CA HIS A 73 8.81 -12.90 -3.22
C HIS A 73 8.84 -13.66 -4.56
N LEU A 74 9.09 -12.99 -5.69
CA LEU A 74 9.06 -13.60 -7.04
C LEU A 74 10.03 -12.88 -8.02
N PRO A 75 10.94 -13.59 -8.71
CA PRO A 75 11.92 -12.99 -9.62
C PRO A 75 11.37 -12.84 -11.05
N ILE A 76 10.15 -12.35 -11.25
CA ILE A 76 9.47 -12.39 -12.57
C ILE A 76 9.13 -11.05 -13.22
N LEU A 77 9.22 -9.90 -12.55
CA LEU A 77 8.67 -8.65 -13.11
C LEU A 77 9.75 -7.64 -13.51
N LYS A 78 10.49 -7.95 -14.59
CA LYS A 78 11.22 -6.95 -15.39
C LYS A 78 10.31 -6.13 -16.33
N SER A 79 9.00 -6.08 -16.08
CA SER A 79 8.04 -5.41 -16.98
C SER A 79 6.86 -4.84 -16.21
N ALA A 80 6.96 -3.58 -15.81
CA ALA A 80 5.80 -2.71 -15.64
C ALA A 80 6.27 -1.26 -15.83
N ASP A 81 6.67 -0.95 -17.05
CA ASP A 81 7.10 0.39 -17.45
C ASP A 81 5.97 1.44 -17.27
N PRO A 82 6.30 2.70 -16.94
CA PRO A 82 5.35 3.71 -16.47
C PRO A 82 4.51 4.39 -17.58
N LYS A 83 4.41 3.81 -18.78
CA LYS A 83 3.76 4.45 -19.94
C LYS A 83 2.54 3.69 -20.42
N LYS A 84 1.40 3.79 -19.72
CA LYS A 84 0.04 3.71 -20.33
C LYS A 84 -0.98 4.52 -19.52
N ASN A 85 -0.89 5.85 -19.63
CA ASN A 85 -2.09 6.67 -19.80
C ASN A 85 -1.72 7.97 -20.55
N CYS A 86 -1.37 7.81 -21.82
CA CYS A 86 -1.71 8.82 -22.80
C CYS A 86 -3.16 8.54 -23.25
N ILE A 87 -3.90 9.61 -23.55
CA ILE A 87 -5.31 9.75 -23.98
C ILE A 87 -6.28 10.10 -22.82
N THR A 88 -7.04 11.21 -22.84
CA THR A 88 -7.64 11.94 -23.97
C THR A 88 -7.98 13.41 -23.60
N LEU A 89 -7.36 14.39 -24.28
CA LEU A 89 -7.95 15.53 -25.03
C LEU A 89 -6.84 16.47 -25.51
#